data_AF-D2S2B4-F1
#
_entry.id   AF-D2S2B4-F1
#
_cell.length_a   1.000
_cell.length_b   1.000
_cell.length_c   1.000
_cell.angle_alpha   90.00
_cell.angle_beta   90.00
_cell.angle_gamma   90.00
#
_symmetry.space_group_name_H-M   'P 1'
#
loop_
_entity.id
_entity.type
_entity.pdbx_description
1 polymer ?
#
loop_
_entity_poly.entity_id
_entity_poly.type
_entity_poly.pdbx_seq_one_letter_code
_entity_poly.pdbx_strand_id
1 'polypeptide(L)'
;MSTQDQAPYVASCPECDVDLQTEEPNEIVEFYRRHYRVTGHDVEFERAQVDLAEDVASDELKDVVWQLQEQYENGVPIGVVAAAMSDRGLSIGETLDEIHEVRMTGGLYEPQDDHLGAF
;
A
#
# COMPACT_ATOMS: atom_id res chain seq x y z
N MET A 1 28.87 8.32 -13.82
CA MET A 1 27.97 8.77 -12.75
C MET A 1 26.93 7.68 -12.63
N SER A 2 26.99 6.90 -11.55
CA SER A 2 26.19 5.69 -11.38
C SER A 2 24.72 6.08 -11.30
N THR A 3 23.91 5.59 -12.23
CA THR A 3 22.45 5.57 -12.12
C THR A 3 22.16 4.83 -10.82
N GLN A 4 21.81 5.56 -9.76
CA GLN A 4 21.30 4.91 -8.56
C GLN A 4 19.97 4.32 -8.99
N ASP A 5 19.90 2.99 -9.08
CA ASP A 5 18.66 2.23 -9.10
C ASP A 5 17.89 2.65 -7.84
N GLN A 6 17.04 3.67 -7.99
CA GLN A 6 16.21 4.15 -6.90
C GLN A 6 15.05 3.18 -6.80
N ALA A 7 14.96 2.51 -5.65
CA ALA A 7 13.90 1.55 -5.39
C ALA A 7 12.52 2.19 -5.68
N PRO A 8 11.59 1.45 -6.32
CA PRO A 8 10.29 1.99 -6.72
C PRO A 8 9.45 2.39 -5.52
N TYR A 9 9.68 1.78 -4.35
CA TYR A 9 9.00 2.13 -3.11
C TYR A 9 9.98 2.54 -2.01
N VAL A 10 9.71 3.69 -1.40
CA VAL A 10 10.46 4.26 -0.29
C VAL A 10 9.48 4.74 0.76
N ALA A 11 9.67 4.29 1.99
CA ALA A 11 8.84 4.66 3.12
C ALA A 11 9.72 5.07 4.31
N SER A 12 9.30 6.08 5.07
CA SER A 12 10.05 6.56 6.23
C SER A 12 9.15 6.89 7.41
N CYS A 13 9.71 6.74 8.61
CA CYS A 13 9.05 7.19 9.84
C CYS A 13 9.64 8.55 10.25
N PRO A 14 8.84 9.63 10.23
CA PRO A 14 9.32 10.97 10.57
C PRO A 14 9.73 11.12 12.05
N GLU A 15 9.22 10.25 12.92
CA GLU A 15 9.50 10.29 14.36
C GLU A 15 10.76 9.52 14.76
N CYS A 16 11.13 8.50 13.98
CA CYS A 16 12.25 7.61 14.30
C CYS A 16 13.47 7.78 13.40
N ASP A 17 13.37 8.59 12.33
CA ASP A 17 14.45 8.80 11.36
C ASP A 17 14.95 7.46 10.77
N VAL A 18 14.00 6.58 10.43
CA VAL A 18 14.25 5.28 9.80
C VAL A 18 13.54 5.22 8.45
N ASP A 19 14.27 4.82 7.41
CA ASP A 19 13.76 4.60 6.07
C ASP A 19 13.86 3.12 5.65
N LEU A 20 12.94 2.72 4.76
CA LEU A 20 12.97 1.48 4.01
C LEU A 20 12.89 1.79 2.52
N GLN A 21 13.79 1.18 1.76
CA GLN A 21 13.80 1.22 0.30
C GLN A 21 13.65 -0.21 -0.23
N THR A 22 12.65 -0.47 -1.07
CA THR A 22 12.34 -1.81 -1.55
C THR A 22 11.73 -1.82 -2.97
N GLU A 23 11.92 -2.95 -3.65
CA GLU A 23 11.24 -3.27 -4.91
C GLU A 23 9.89 -3.97 -4.68
N GLU A 24 9.67 -4.51 -3.47
CA GLU A 24 8.47 -5.26 -3.11
C GLU A 24 7.49 -4.39 -2.31
N PRO A 25 6.30 -4.07 -2.83
CA PRO A 25 5.36 -3.17 -2.16
C PRO A 25 4.91 -3.69 -0.78
N ASN A 26 4.78 -5.01 -0.63
CA ASN A 26 4.35 -5.61 0.64
C ASN A 26 5.42 -5.52 1.74
N GLU A 27 6.71 -5.37 1.41
CA GLU A 27 7.75 -5.17 2.43
C GLU A 27 7.54 -3.85 3.21
N ILE A 28 6.94 -2.82 2.58
CA ILE A 28 6.57 -1.58 3.28
C ILE A 28 5.45 -1.84 4.30
N VAL A 29 4.47 -2.65 3.94
CA VAL A 29 3.37 -3.02 4.84
C VAL A 29 3.91 -3.82 6.02
N GLU A 30 4.82 -4.76 5.77
CA GLU A 30 5.50 -5.51 6.82
C GLU A 30 6.32 -4.60 7.74
N PHE A 31 7.07 -3.66 7.14
CA PHE A 31 7.84 -2.66 7.87
C PHE A 31 6.95 -1.79 8.75
N TYR A 32 5.87 -1.23 8.21
CA TYR A 32 4.87 -0.48 8.97
C TYR A 32 4.32 -1.32 10.11
N ARG A 33 3.82 -2.53 9.85
CA ARG A 33 3.24 -3.42 10.89
C ARG A 33 4.22 -3.70 12.02
N ARG A 34 5.49 -3.96 11.69
CA ARG A 34 6.53 -4.20 12.70
C ARG A 34 6.88 -2.94 13.47
N HIS A 35 7.01 -1.81 12.77
CA HIS A 35 7.36 -0.52 13.36
C HIS A 35 6.26 -0.03 14.28
N TYR A 36 5.04 0.13 13.77
CA TYR A 36 3.85 0.57 14.50
C TYR A 36 3.58 -0.29 15.73
N ARG A 37 3.76 -1.61 15.66
CA ARG A 37 3.58 -2.51 16.82
C ARG A 37 4.52 -2.17 17.99
N VAL A 38 5.71 -1.68 17.71
CA VAL A 38 6.74 -1.38 18.71
C VAL A 38 6.68 0.07 19.17
N THR A 39 6.41 1.00 18.24
CA THR A 39 6.53 2.44 18.48
C THR A 39 5.19 3.17 18.53
N GLY A 40 4.17 2.66 17.86
CA GLY A 40 2.90 3.36 17.64
C GLY A 40 3.00 4.51 16.62
N HIS A 41 4.13 4.67 15.92
CA HIS A 41 4.34 5.72 14.94
C HIS A 41 3.89 5.28 13.55
N ASP A 42 3.35 6.24 12.80
CA ASP A 42 2.99 6.02 11.41
C ASP A 42 4.22 6.08 10.49
N VAL A 43 4.11 5.43 9.35
CA VAL A 43 5.13 5.42 8.30
C VAL A 43 4.53 6.07 7.07
N GLU A 44 5.25 7.02 6.49
CA GLU A 44 4.84 7.76 5.29
C GLU A 44 5.56 7.21 4.06
N PHE A 45 4.88 7.21 2.91
CA PHE A 45 5.55 6.98 1.64
C PHE A 45 6.30 8.25 1.23
N GLU A 46 7.63 8.17 1.12
CA GLU A 46 8.41 9.23 0.47
C GLU A 46 8.36 9.11 -1.05
N ARG A 47 8.25 7.86 -1.52
CA ARG A 47 8.10 7.54 -2.93
C ARG A 47 7.31 6.26 -3.10
N ALA A 48 6.34 6.28 -3.99
CA ALA A 48 5.76 5.08 -4.55
C ALA A 48 5.62 5.26 -6.06
N GLN A 49 6.29 4.42 -6.84
CA GLN A 49 6.04 4.32 -8.28
C GLN A 49 4.95 3.28 -8.49
N VAL A 50 3.70 3.74 -8.49
CA VAL A 50 2.58 2.91 -8.88
C VAL A 50 2.24 3.23 -10.33
N ASP A 51 2.36 2.26 -11.22
CA ASP A 51 1.78 2.33 -12.56
C ASP A 51 0.26 2.18 -12.46
N LEU A 52 -0.40 3.18 -11.88
CA LEU A 52 -1.84 3.32 -11.97
C LEU A 52 -2.15 3.70 -13.43
N ALA A 53 -3.04 2.95 -14.08
CA ALA A 53 -3.67 3.47 -15.28
C ALA A 53 -4.26 4.85 -14.94
N GLU A 54 -4.06 5.85 -15.82
CA GLU A 54 -4.43 7.27 -15.60
C GLU A 54 -5.90 7.51 -15.18
N ASP A 55 -6.74 6.46 -15.21
CA ASP A 55 -8.18 6.48 -14.97
C ASP A 55 -8.65 6.04 -13.58
N VAL A 56 -7.77 5.84 -12.58
CA VAL A 56 -8.22 5.55 -11.19
C VAL A 56 -8.83 6.78 -10.53
N ALA A 57 -10.07 7.08 -10.90
CA ALA A 57 -10.81 8.28 -10.51
C ALA A 57 -11.60 8.15 -9.20
N SER A 58 -11.55 7.00 -8.52
CA SER A 58 -12.26 6.78 -7.26
C SER A 58 -11.33 6.97 -6.07
N ASP A 59 -11.87 7.60 -5.03
CA ASP A 59 -11.26 7.72 -3.70
C ASP A 59 -11.64 6.55 -2.80
N GLU A 60 -12.59 5.70 -3.22
CA GLU A 60 -13.05 4.56 -2.44
C GLU A 60 -12.09 3.38 -2.59
N LEU A 61 -11.63 2.83 -1.46
CA LEU A 61 -10.63 1.75 -1.46
C LEU A 61 -11.07 0.53 -2.26
N LYS A 62 -12.36 0.17 -2.19
CA LYS A 62 -12.91 -0.96 -2.93
C LYS A 62 -12.75 -0.78 -4.44
N ASP A 63 -13.05 0.42 -4.95
CA ASP A 63 -12.94 0.73 -6.36
C ASP A 63 -11.49 0.73 -6.82
N VAL A 64 -10.57 1.24 -5.99
CA VAL A 64 -9.13 1.19 -6.26
C VAL A 64 -8.67 -0.26 -6.42
N VAL A 65 -9.05 -1.15 -5.50
CA VAL A 65 -8.73 -2.58 -5.61
C VAL A 65 -9.38 -3.21 -6.85
N TRP A 66 -10.65 -2.87 -7.14
CA TRP A 66 -11.37 -3.39 -8.29
C TRP A 66 -10.72 -3.00 -9.63
N GLN A 67 -10.16 -1.80 -9.73
CA GLN A 67 -9.46 -1.36 -10.93
C GLN A 67 -8.06 -1.97 -11.04
N LEU A 68 -7.36 -2.12 -9.92
CA LEU A 68 -6.01 -2.69 -9.92
C LEU A 68 -6.02 -4.20 -10.16
N GLN A 69 -7.03 -4.94 -9.70
CA GLN A 69 -7.03 -6.41 -9.76
C GLN A 69 -6.97 -6.96 -11.19
N GLU A 70 -7.35 -6.19 -12.22
CA GLU A 70 -7.20 -6.61 -13.63
C GLU A 70 -5.73 -6.82 -14.02
N GLN A 71 -4.81 -6.14 -13.33
CA GLN A 71 -3.37 -6.20 -13.58
C GLN A 71 -2.66 -7.29 -12.77
N TYR A 72 -3.35 -7.87 -11.77
CA TYR A 72 -2.77 -8.84 -10.85
C TYR A 72 -3.59 -10.13 -10.78
N GLU A 73 -3.05 -11.21 -11.37
CA GLU A 73 -3.71 -12.51 -11.46
C GLU A 73 -4.08 -13.10 -10.08
N ASN A 74 -3.29 -12.82 -9.05
CA ASN A 74 -3.47 -13.35 -7.69
C ASN A 74 -3.94 -12.30 -6.68
N GLY A 75 -4.64 -11.27 -7.14
CA GLY A 75 -5.05 -10.13 -6.33
C GLY A 75 -3.97 -9.06 -6.21
N VAL A 76 -4.38 -7.88 -5.77
CA VAL A 76 -3.55 -6.67 -5.71
C VAL A 76 -2.73 -6.69 -4.41
N PRO A 77 -1.40 -6.56 -4.45
CA PRO A 77 -0.61 -6.48 -3.23
C PRO A 77 -1.07 -5.31 -2.34
N ILE A 78 -1.22 -5.53 -1.03
CA ILE A 78 -1.68 -4.49 -0.09
C ILE A 78 -0.77 -3.25 -0.15
N GLY A 79 0.53 -3.42 -0.36
CA GLY A 79 1.44 -2.29 -0.50
C GLY A 79 1.18 -1.41 -1.73
N VAL A 80 0.68 -2.00 -2.83
CA VAL A 80 0.25 -1.24 -4.01
C VAL A 80 -1.01 -0.44 -3.70
N VAL A 81 -1.96 -1.04 -2.99
CA VAL A 81 -3.18 -0.35 -2.53
C VAL A 81 -2.82 0.78 -1.57
N ALA A 82 -1.95 0.53 -0.59
CA ALA A 82 -1.47 1.55 0.36
C ALA A 82 -0.77 2.72 -0.34
N ALA A 83 0.08 2.43 -1.34
CA ALA A 83 0.71 3.46 -2.15
C ALA A 83 -0.33 4.29 -2.94
N ALA A 84 -1.29 3.64 -3.58
CA ALA A 84 -2.36 4.32 -4.30
C ALA A 84 -3.23 5.19 -3.38
N MET A 85 -3.56 4.70 -2.18
CA MET A 85 -4.33 5.47 -1.20
C MET A 85 -3.49 6.60 -0.57
N SER A 86 -2.17 6.45 -0.50
CA SER A 86 -1.26 7.51 -0.06
C SER A 86 -1.23 8.70 -1.01
N ASP A 87 -1.26 8.47 -2.32
CA ASP A 87 -1.45 9.53 -3.32
C ASP A 87 -2.80 10.27 -3.17
N ARG A 88 -3.78 9.63 -2.49
CA ARG A 88 -5.10 10.20 -2.16
C ARG A 88 -5.15 10.80 -0.75
N GLY A 89 -4.03 10.82 -0.03
CA GLY A 89 -3.87 11.47 1.26
C GLY A 89 -4.15 10.58 2.49
N LEU A 90 -4.36 9.27 2.32
CA LEU A 90 -4.46 8.35 3.46
C LEU A 90 -3.08 7.86 3.88
N SER A 91 -2.88 7.68 5.18
CA SER A 91 -1.68 7.01 5.69
C SER A 91 -1.71 5.51 5.42
N ILE A 92 -0.56 4.85 5.61
CA ILE A 92 -0.49 3.38 5.55
C ILE A 92 -1.42 2.77 6.60
N GLY A 93 -1.43 3.33 7.82
CA GLY A 93 -2.30 2.89 8.90
C GLY A 93 -3.78 3.02 8.55
N GLU A 94 -4.20 4.21 8.11
CA GLU A 94 -5.60 4.47 7.72
C GLU A 94 -6.05 3.53 6.60
N THR A 95 -5.19 3.29 5.61
CA THR A 95 -5.50 2.36 4.52
C THR A 95 -5.69 0.93 5.02
N LEU A 96 -4.84 0.45 5.94
CA LEU A 96 -4.96 -0.89 6.50
C LEU A 96 -6.21 -1.06 7.36
N ASP A 97 -6.60 -0.03 8.10
CA ASP A 97 -7.83 0.00 8.88
C ASP A 97 -9.05 -0.06 7.94
N GLU A 98 -9.06 0.73 6.86
CA GLU A 98 -10.13 0.69 5.87
C GLU A 98 -10.22 -0.66 5.14
N ILE A 99 -9.08 -1.28 4.78
CA ILE A 99 -9.06 -2.65 4.24
C ILE A 99 -9.74 -3.62 5.21
N HIS A 100 -9.42 -3.51 6.50
CA HIS A 100 -10.02 -4.36 7.52
C HIS A 100 -11.54 -4.19 7.58
N GLU A 101 -12.03 -2.95 7.57
CA GLU A 101 -13.47 -2.64 7.60
C GLU A 101 -14.21 -3.15 6.35
N VAL A 102 -13.67 -2.90 5.15
CA VAL A 102 -14.31 -3.33 3.91
C VAL A 102 -14.29 -4.86 3.78
N ARG A 103 -13.27 -5.55 4.30
CA ARG A 103 -13.27 -7.02 4.39
C ARG A 103 -14.34 -7.54 5.33
N MET A 104 -14.55 -6.90 6.48
CA MET A 104 -15.57 -7.29 7.44
C MET A 104 -17.00 -7.15 6.89
N THR A 105 -17.22 -6.22 5.96
CA THR A 105 -18.50 -6.05 5.25
C THR A 105 -18.63 -6.93 4.01
N GLY A 106 -17.58 -7.66 3.63
CA GLY A 106 -17.55 -8.54 2.46
C GLY A 106 -17.32 -7.83 1.13
N GLY A 107 -16.86 -6.57 1.13
CA GLY A 107 -16.52 -5.84 -0.09
C GLY A 107 -15.18 -6.27 -0.71
N LEU A 108 -14.29 -6.84 0.10
CA LEU A 108 -12.97 -7.33 -0.30
C LEU A 108 -12.73 -8.75 0.22
N TYR A 109 -11.85 -9.47 -0.48
CA TYR A 109 -11.33 -10.77 -0.08
C TYR A 109 -9.81 -10.85 -0.26
N GLU A 110 -9.19 -11.87 0.32
CA GLU A 110 -7.74 -12.12 0.26
C GLU A 110 -7.47 -13.45 -0.46
N PRO A 111 -7.17 -13.44 -1.77
CA PRO A 111 -6.85 -14.66 -2.52
C PRO A 111 -5.51 -15.29 -2.10
N GLN A 112 -4.55 -14.46 -1.68
CA GLN A 112 -3.21 -14.83 -1.23
C GLN A 112 -2.83 -13.89 -0.09
N ASP A 113 -1.98 -14.36 0.83
CA ASP A 113 -1.44 -13.55 1.93
C ASP A 113 -0.97 -12.17 1.43
N ASP A 114 -1.51 -11.12 2.04
CA ASP A 114 -1.27 -9.71 1.74
C ASP A 114 -1.58 -9.30 0.28
N HIS A 115 -2.56 -9.96 -0.35
CA HIS A 115 -3.13 -9.60 -1.65
C HIS A 115 -4.65 -9.43 -1.56
N LEU A 116 -5.22 -8.45 -2.25
CA LEU A 116 -6.65 -8.12 -2.17
C LEU A 116 -7.36 -8.34 -3.51
N GLY A 117 -8.59 -8.83 -3.44
CA GLY A 117 -9.55 -8.81 -4.54
C GLY A 117 -10.84 -8.13 -4.13
N ALA A 118 -11.58 -7.58 -5.08
CA ALA A 118 -12.85 -6.89 -4.86
C ALA A 118 -14.02 -7.62 -5.57
N PHE A 119 -15.19 -7.62 -4.91
CA PHE A 119 -16.44 -8.22 -5.43
C PHE A 119 -17.33 -7.23 -6.17
#